data_AF-A0A3P1CYM5-F1
#
_entry.id   AF-A0A3P1CYM5-F1
#
_cell.length_a   1.000
_cell.length_b   1.000
_cell.length_c   1.000
_cell.angle_alpha   90.00
_cell.angle_beta   90.00
_cell.angle_gamma   90.00
#
_symmetry.space_group_name_H-M   'P 1'
#
loop_
_entity.id
_entity.type
_entity.pdbx_description
1 polymer ?
#
loop_
_entity_poly.entity_id
_entity_poly.type
_entity_poly.pdbx_seq_one_letter_code
_entity_poly.pdbx_strand_id
1 'polypeptide(L)'
;MWLYISLLSSHGEKFTVKLYSTEIEHQMELINQFFVADFKMISAFLIDREGKRTDLPLEAFDGKPIADSMNNLTTEYLQVLNS
;
A
#
# COMPACT_ATOMS: atom_id res chain seq x y z
N MET A 1 -8.85 6.52 -4.70
CA MET A 1 -7.81 7.14 -3.86
C MET A 1 -6.53 7.21 -4.65
N TRP A 2 -5.75 8.27 -4.44
CA TRP A 2 -4.44 8.44 -5.05
C TRP A 2 -3.35 7.94 -4.12
N LEU A 3 -2.52 7.03 -4.60
CA LEU A 3 -1.29 6.61 -3.94
C LEU A 3 -0.12 7.43 -4.48
N TYR A 4 0.72 7.91 -3.58
CA TYR A 4 1.98 8.56 -3.87
C TYR A 4 3.11 7.80 -3.18
N ILE A 5 4.16 7.49 -3.92
CA ILE A 5 5.31 6.75 -3.42
C ILE A 5 6.58 7.45 -3.87
N SER A 6 7.53 7.61 -2.96
CA SER A 6 8.91 8.01 -3.30
C SER A 6 9.84 6.83 -3.03
N LEU A 7 10.60 6.46 -4.04
CA LEU A 7 11.49 5.29 -4.06
C LEU A 7 12.93 5.72 -4.31
N LEU A 8 13.87 4.94 -3.81
CA LEU A 8 15.29 4.99 -4.16
C LEU A 8 15.69 3.64 -4.74
N SER A 9 16.24 3.62 -5.96
CA SER A 9 16.82 2.39 -6.51
C SER A 9 18.15 2.07 -5.85
N SER A 10 18.62 0.84 -6.03
CA SER A 10 19.95 0.37 -5.64
C SER A 10 21.09 1.20 -6.27
N HIS A 11 20.84 1.88 -7.39
CA HIS A 11 21.80 2.76 -8.07
C HIS A 11 21.75 4.21 -7.57
N GLY A 12 20.90 4.51 -6.58
CA GLY A 12 20.79 5.84 -5.97
C GLY A 12 19.84 6.80 -6.71
N GLU A 13 19.10 6.32 -7.70
CA GLU A 13 18.13 7.13 -8.44
C GLU A 13 16.83 7.23 -7.66
N LYS A 14 16.25 8.44 -7.61
CA LYS A 14 14.98 8.69 -6.94
C LYS A 14 13.83 8.68 -7.94
N PHE A 15 12.79 7.94 -7.61
CA PHE A 15 11.57 7.86 -8.41
C PHE A 15 10.37 8.30 -7.59
N THR A 16 9.42 8.94 -8.26
CA THR A 16 8.10 9.21 -7.69
C THR A 16 7.06 8.49 -8.53
N VAL A 17 6.27 7.66 -7.87
CA VAL A 17 5.16 6.94 -8.48
C VAL A 17 3.86 7.52 -7.95
N LYS A 18 2.91 7.77 -8.85
CA LYS A 18 1.56 8.18 -8.50
C LYS A 18 0.57 7.28 -9.23
N LEU A 19 -0.34 6.67 -8.48
CA LEU A 19 -1.35 5.76 -9.03
C LEU A 19 -2.73 6.08 -8.45
N TYR A 20 -3.76 6.09 -9.30
CA TYR A 20 -5.14 6.11 -8.84
C TYR A 20 -5.70 4.68 -8.86
N SER A 21 -6.36 4.29 -7.76
CA SER A 21 -7.16 3.07 -7.68
C SER A 21 -8.39 3.33 -6.82
N THR A 22 -9.50 2.65 -7.12
CA THR A 22 -10.66 2.60 -6.23
C THR A 22 -10.52 1.55 -5.13
N GLU A 23 -9.64 0.57 -5.36
CA GLU A 23 -9.39 -0.57 -4.47
C GLU A 23 -8.06 -0.37 -3.77
N ILE A 24 -8.08 -0.45 -2.43
CA ILE A 24 -6.91 -0.23 -1.59
C ILE A 24 -5.95 -1.42 -1.68
N GLU A 25 -6.49 -2.61 -1.89
CA GLU A 25 -5.80 -3.89 -2.00
C GLU A 25 -4.76 -3.83 -3.14
N HIS A 26 -5.17 -3.36 -4.33
CA HIS A 26 -4.26 -3.17 -5.45
C HIS A 26 -3.11 -2.21 -5.15
N GLN A 27 -3.39 -1.17 -4.36
CA GLN A 27 -2.37 -0.19 -3.99
C GLN A 27 -1.39 -0.75 -2.97
N MET A 28 -1.86 -1.55 -2.01
CA MET A 28 -1.00 -2.21 -1.04
C MET A 28 -0.14 -3.30 -1.72
N GLU A 29 -0.71 -4.02 -2.68
CA GLU A 29 0.03 -5.03 -3.44
C GLU A 29 1.18 -4.42 -4.25
N LEU A 30 0.94 -3.26 -4.88
CA LEU A 30 2.00 -2.53 -5.59
C LEU A 30 3.16 -2.12 -4.65
N ILE A 31 2.85 -1.69 -3.43
CA ILE A 31 3.86 -1.33 -2.43
C ILE A 31 4.72 -2.56 -2.07
N ASN A 32 4.10 -3.72 -1.85
CA ASN A 32 4.83 -4.96 -1.60
C ASN A 32 5.68 -5.40 -2.80
N GLN A 33 5.20 -5.22 -4.03
CA GLN A 33 5.98 -5.50 -5.22
C GLN A 33 7.26 -4.64 -5.28
N PHE A 34 7.20 -3.36 -4.90
CA PHE A 34 8.39 -2.53 -4.81
C PHE A 34 9.35 -3.00 -3.71
N PHE A 35 8.82 -3.49 -2.59
CA PHE A 35 9.63 -4.09 -1.52
C PHE A 35 10.37 -5.35 -2.02
N VAL A 36 9.67 -6.24 -2.74
CA VAL A 36 10.27 -7.46 -3.33
C VAL A 36 11.31 -7.12 -4.40
N ALA A 37 11.12 -6.04 -5.14
CA ALA A 37 12.05 -5.58 -6.18
C ALA A 37 13.28 -4.81 -5.62
N ASP A 38 13.50 -4.85 -4.30
CA ASP A 38 14.65 -4.22 -3.61
C ASP A 38 14.71 -2.69 -3.79
N PHE A 39 13.56 -2.05 -4.00
CA PHE A 39 13.49 -0.59 -3.92
C PHE A 39 13.38 -0.16 -2.47
N LYS A 40 14.21 0.80 -2.08
CA LYS A 40 14.06 1.44 -0.78
C LYS A 40 12.95 2.47 -0.84
N MET A 41 11.83 2.18 -0.19
CA MET A 41 10.77 3.15 0.00
C MET A 41 11.20 4.25 0.97
N ILE A 42 11.08 5.50 0.52
CA ILE A 42 11.35 6.70 1.32
C ILE A 42 10.07 7.17 2.01
N SER A 43 8.96 7.18 1.26
CA SER A 43 7.65 7.59 1.77
C SER A 43 6.54 7.00 0.92
N ALA A 44 5.42 6.64 1.54
CA ALA A 44 4.19 6.32 0.83
C ALA A 44 2.99 6.93 1.57
N PHE A 45 2.05 7.50 0.83
CA PHE A 45 0.82 8.05 1.39
C PHE A 45 -0.35 7.96 0.41
N LEU A 46 -1.55 7.84 0.96
CA LEU A 46 -2.81 7.90 0.24
C LEU A 46 -3.43 9.27 0.38
N ILE A 47 -4.07 9.74 -0.68
CA ILE A 47 -5.01 10.86 -0.65
C ILE A 47 -6.38 10.32 -1.07
N ASP A 48 -7.36 10.46 -0.18
CA ASP A 48 -8.73 10.04 -0.48
C ASP A 48 -9.49 11.06 -1.35
N ARG A 49 -10.78 10.84 -1.56
CA ARG A 49 -11.61 11.71 -2.39
C ARG A 49 -11.89 13.06 -1.73
N GLU A 50 -11.79 13.14 -0.40
CA GLU A 50 -11.97 14.36 0.37
C GLU A 50 -10.66 15.16 0.49
N GLY A 51 -9.57 14.63 -0.06
CA GLY A 51 -8.25 15.25 -0.03
C GLY A 51 -7.47 14.95 1.25
N LYS A 52 -7.99 14.09 2.14
CA LYS A 52 -7.30 13.72 3.37
C LYS A 52 -6.13 12.81 3.05
N ARG A 53 -4.98 13.15 3.63
CA ARG A 53 -3.74 12.37 3.54
C ARG A 53 -3.69 11.33 4.65
N THR A 54 -3.35 10.10 4.28
CA THR A 54 -3.02 9.00 5.20
C THR A 54 -1.63 8.51 4.87
N ASP A 55 -0.68 8.75 5.77
CA ASP A 55 0.67 8.19 5.65
C ASP A 55 0.65 6.69 5.93
N LEU A 56 1.36 5.92 5.11
CA LEU A 56 1.42 4.47 5.23
C LEU A 56 2.63 4.05 6.07
N PRO A 57 2.48 3.12 7.02
CA PRO A 57 3.59 2.58 7.80
C PRO A 57 4.43 1.65 6.91
N LEU A 58 5.56 2.15 6.41
CA LEU A 58 6.42 1.39 5.48
C LEU A 58 6.97 0.11 6.12
N GLU A 59 7.16 0.12 7.44
CA GLU A 59 7.60 -1.01 8.25
C GLU A 59 6.59 -2.16 8.31
N ALA A 60 5.33 -1.93 7.94
CA ALA A 60 4.29 -2.95 7.91
C ALA A 60 4.32 -3.78 6.60
N PHE A 61 5.09 -3.35 5.60
CA PHE A 61 5.20 -4.04 4.32
C PHE A 61 6.42 -4.96 4.33
N ASP A 62 6.18 -6.25 4.13
CA ASP A 62 7.19 -7.31 4.16
C ASP A 62 7.39 -7.99 2.78
N GLY A 63 6.73 -7.46 1.76
CA GLY A 63 6.76 -8.01 0.41
C GLY A 63 5.85 -9.22 0.18
N LYS A 64 5.09 -9.67 1.18
CA LYS A 64 4.13 -10.77 1.01
C LYS A 64 2.81 -10.26 0.42
N PRO A 65 2.05 -11.10 -0.31
CA PRO A 65 0.74 -10.72 -0.81
C PRO A 65 -0.19 -10.26 0.32
N ILE A 66 -0.84 -9.10 0.15
CA ILE A 66 -1.75 -8.55 1.17
C ILE A 66 -3.18 -9.08 1.03
N ALA A 67 -3.53 -9.60 -0.15
CA ALA A 67 -4.87 -10.08 -0.47
C ALA A 67 -5.42 -11.08 0.56
N ASP A 68 -4.60 -12.06 0.98
CA ASP A 68 -5.03 -13.08 1.93
C ASP A 68 -5.33 -12.49 3.31
N SER A 69 -4.47 -11.58 3.78
CA SER A 69 -4.67 -10.90 5.07
C SER A 69 -5.93 -10.02 5.05
N MET A 70 -6.18 -9.32 3.93
CA MET A 70 -7.37 -8.48 3.77
C MET A 70 -8.66 -9.30 3.66
N ASN A 71 -8.63 -10.44 2.96
CA ASN A 71 -9.77 -11.35 2.85
C ASN A 71 -10.13 -11.96 4.20
N ASN A 72 -9.13 -12.37 4.98
CA ASN A 72 -9.34 -12.89 6.32
C ASN A 72 -9.96 -11.82 7.24
N LEU A 73 -9.39 -10.61 7.24
CA LEU A 73 -9.92 -9.49 8.02
C LEU A 73 -11.37 -9.17 7.64
N THR A 74 -11.68 -9.16 6.35
CA THR A 74 -13.04 -8.92 5.85
C THR A 74 -14.00 -10.00 6.35
N THR A 75 -13.58 -11.27 6.29
CA THR A 75 -14.37 -12.41 6.75
C THR A 75 -14.66 -12.32 8.25
N GLU A 76 -13.62 -12.07 9.06
CA GLU A 76 -13.75 -11.93 10.51
C GLU A 76 -14.66 -10.76 10.89
N TYR A 77 -14.51 -9.62 10.20
CA TYR A 77 -15.33 -8.45 10.45
C TYR A 77 -16.82 -8.70 10.11
N LEU A 78 -17.09 -9.37 8.99
CA LEU A 78 -18.45 -9.76 8.61
C LEU A 78 -19.07 -10.76 9.60
N GLN A 79 -18.28 -11.66 10.17
CA GLN A 79 -18.76 -12.56 11.22
C GLN A 79 -19.23 -11.77 12.45
N VAL A 80 -18.43 -10.81 12.91
CA VAL A 80 -18.77 -9.97 14.06
C VAL A 80 -20.02 -9.12 13.80
N LEU A 81 -20.17 -8.52 12.62
CA LEU A 81 -21.33 -7.66 12.31
C LEU A 81 -22.64 -8.43 12.13
N ASN A 82 -22.56 -9.72 11.76
CA ASN A 82 -23.73 -10.58 11.56
C ASN A 82 -24.03 -11.46 12.79
N SER A 83 -23.35 -11.22 13.91
CA SER A 83 -23.58 -11.84 15.22
C SER A 83 -24.52 -10.98 16.08
#